data_AF-A0A2N7PP43-F1
#
_entry.id   AF-A0A2N7PP43-F1
#
_cell.length_a   1.000
_cell.length_b   1.000
_cell.length_c   1.000
_cell.angle_alpha   90.00
_cell.angle_beta   90.00
_cell.angle_gamma   90.00
#
_symmetry.space_group_name_H-M   'P 1'
#
loop_
_entity.id
_entity.type
_entity.pdbx_description
1 polymer ?
#
loop_
_entity_poly.entity_id
_entity_poly.type
_entity_poly.pdbx_seq_one_letter_code
_entity_poly.pdbx_strand_id
1 'polypeptide(L)'
;MFRTAECAYISKLILCGITPYPPHPKIEKTALGTTNLVPWNYFKNTIEAIKKLKGEGFKIAVLEITEKSIPIQQFKSEYFPLALVIGNEVTGVSEEIFSETDLILEIPLYGEKESLNVAVAFGVALFLLIEKLKDARKF
;
A
#
# COMPACT_ATOMS: atom_id res chain seq x y z
N MET A 1 -6.14 -8.54 2.30
CA MET A 1 -5.95 -7.26 1.59
C MET A 1 -7.15 -6.89 0.73
N PHE A 2 -7.63 -7.72 -0.21
CA PHE A 2 -8.86 -7.44 -1.00
C PHE A 2 -10.04 -6.93 -0.16
N ARG A 3 -10.43 -7.69 0.88
CA ARG A 3 -11.52 -7.30 1.78
C ARG A 3 -11.28 -5.95 2.47
N THR A 4 -10.10 -5.74 3.03
CA THR A 4 -9.73 -4.47 3.67
C THR A 4 -9.75 -3.30 2.68
N ALA A 5 -9.26 -3.52 1.46
CA ALA A 5 -9.25 -2.51 0.40
C ALA A 5 -10.66 -2.13 -0.05
N GLU A 6 -11.56 -3.11 -0.13
CA GLU A 6 -12.98 -2.89 -0.43
C GLU A 6 -13.63 -2.05 0.68
N CYS A 7 -13.48 -2.45 1.95
CA CYS A 7 -14.04 -1.71 3.09
C CYS A 7 -13.47 -0.29 3.23
N ALA A 8 -12.23 -0.08 2.77
CA ALA A 8 -11.56 1.21 2.74
C ALA A 8 -11.85 2.02 1.45
N TYR A 9 -12.66 1.48 0.55
CA TYR A 9 -13.02 2.09 -0.74
C TYR A 9 -11.81 2.49 -1.60
N ILE A 10 -10.80 1.62 -1.63
CA ILE A 10 -9.59 1.81 -2.43
C ILE A 10 -9.91 1.67 -3.92
N SER A 11 -9.39 2.60 -4.72
CA SER A 11 -9.66 2.69 -6.15
C SER A 11 -9.18 1.46 -6.94
N LYS A 12 -8.01 0.92 -6.58
CA LYS A 12 -7.40 -0.22 -7.27
C LYS A 12 -6.34 -0.91 -6.41
N LEU A 13 -6.24 -2.23 -6.53
CA LEU A 13 -5.12 -3.02 -6.04
C LEU A 13 -4.13 -3.36 -7.16
N ILE A 14 -2.84 -3.23 -6.89
CA ILE A 14 -1.78 -3.60 -7.81
C ILE A 14 -1.00 -4.76 -7.19
N LEU A 15 -1.03 -5.90 -7.85
CA LEU A 15 -0.37 -7.12 -7.41
C LEU A 15 0.92 -7.29 -8.22
N CYS A 16 2.05 -7.55 -7.56
CA CYS A 16 3.35 -7.53 -8.22
C CYS A 16 4.15 -8.81 -8.00
N GLY A 17 4.92 -9.23 -9.01
CA GLY A 17 5.92 -10.29 -8.87
C GLY A 17 5.31 -11.61 -8.40
N ILE A 18 5.74 -12.08 -7.23
CA ILE A 18 5.33 -13.37 -6.67
C ILE A 18 3.99 -13.31 -5.91
N THR A 19 3.37 -12.13 -5.77
CA THR A 19 2.08 -11.99 -5.09
C THR A 19 1.04 -12.86 -5.78
N PRO A 20 0.40 -13.81 -5.07
CA PRO A 20 -0.70 -14.57 -5.63
C PRO A 20 -1.82 -13.64 -6.09
N TYR A 21 -2.42 -13.93 -7.25
CA TYR A 21 -3.50 -13.13 -7.83
C TYR A 21 -4.69 -14.03 -8.25
N PRO A 22 -5.91 -13.48 -8.33
CA PRO A 22 -7.06 -14.25 -8.79
C PRO A 22 -6.92 -14.73 -10.25
N PRO A 23 -7.44 -15.92 -10.59
CA PRO A 23 -8.08 -16.88 -9.72
C PRO A 23 -7.05 -17.69 -8.91
N HIS A 24 -7.16 -17.67 -7.59
CA HIS A 24 -6.35 -18.50 -6.70
C HIS A 24 -7.19 -18.92 -5.48
N PRO A 25 -7.36 -20.22 -5.16
CA PRO A 25 -8.34 -20.69 -4.16
C PRO A 25 -8.18 -20.07 -2.77
N LYS A 26 -6.94 -19.85 -2.32
CA LYS A 26 -6.68 -19.20 -1.02
C LYS A 26 -7.12 -17.73 -0.98
N ILE A 27 -7.07 -17.03 -2.11
CA ILE A 27 -7.50 -15.64 -2.20
C ILE A 27 -9.02 -15.60 -2.15
N GLU A 28 -9.72 -16.44 -2.91
CA GLU A 28 -11.19 -16.50 -2.90
C GLU A 28 -11.74 -16.77 -1.50
N LYS A 29 -11.14 -17.72 -0.78
CA LYS A 29 -11.53 -18.07 0.60
C LYS A 29 -11.37 -16.90 1.58
N THR A 30 -10.32 -16.09 1.43
CA THR A 30 -10.02 -14.99 2.36
C THR A 30 -10.65 -13.67 1.95
N ALA A 31 -10.87 -13.46 0.65
CA ALA A 31 -11.52 -12.29 0.09
C ALA A 31 -13.05 -12.34 0.22
N LEU A 32 -13.66 -13.53 0.40
CA LEU A 32 -15.12 -13.68 0.58
C LEU A 32 -15.91 -12.97 -0.54
N GLY A 33 -15.48 -13.14 -1.80
CA GLY A 33 -16.13 -12.55 -2.98
C GLY A 33 -15.71 -11.12 -3.33
N THR A 34 -14.88 -10.45 -2.50
CA THR A 34 -14.46 -9.05 -2.75
C THR A 34 -13.49 -8.87 -3.92
N THR A 35 -12.95 -9.96 -4.50
CA THR A 35 -12.08 -9.90 -5.69
C THR A 35 -12.77 -9.31 -6.92
N ASN A 36 -14.10 -9.33 -6.96
CA ASN A 36 -14.90 -8.75 -8.04
C ASN A 36 -15.37 -7.32 -7.74
N LEU A 37 -15.14 -6.83 -6.53
CA LEU A 37 -15.60 -5.50 -6.08
C LEU A 37 -14.49 -4.45 -6.13
N VAL A 38 -13.23 -4.86 -5.98
CA VAL A 38 -12.08 -3.97 -6.05
C VAL A 38 -11.33 -4.21 -7.36
N PRO A 39 -11.24 -3.22 -8.26
CA PRO A 39 -10.42 -3.33 -9.46
C PRO A 39 -8.99 -3.72 -9.11
N TRP A 40 -8.39 -4.61 -9.87
CA TRP A 40 -7.00 -4.99 -9.66
C TRP A 40 -6.28 -5.29 -10.96
N ASN A 41 -4.96 -5.11 -10.94
CA ASN A 41 -4.07 -5.45 -12.04
C ASN A 41 -2.86 -6.23 -11.49
N TYR A 42 -2.34 -7.15 -12.29
CA TYR A 42 -1.09 -7.82 -12.01
C TYR A 42 0.03 -7.27 -12.88
N PHE A 43 1.20 -7.07 -12.28
CA PHE A 43 2.45 -6.75 -12.95
C PHE A 43 3.52 -7.78 -12.57
N LYS A 44 4.30 -8.23 -13.55
CA LYS A 44 5.42 -9.13 -13.25
C LYS A 44 6.51 -8.41 -12.46
N ASN A 45 6.70 -7.11 -12.68
CA ASN A 45 7.70 -6.29 -12.02
C ASN A 45 7.06 -5.08 -11.33
N THR A 46 7.37 -4.85 -10.06
CA THR A 46 6.88 -3.72 -9.27
C THR A 46 7.30 -2.36 -9.85
N ILE A 47 8.50 -2.27 -10.43
CA ILE A 47 9.04 -1.04 -11.02
C ILE A 47 8.25 -0.63 -12.27
N GLU A 48 7.81 -1.59 -13.07
CA GLU A 48 6.93 -1.31 -14.22
C GLU A 48 5.60 -0.72 -13.75
N ALA A 49 5.03 -1.27 -12.68
CA ALA A 49 3.81 -0.74 -12.08
C ALA A 49 4.02 0.68 -11.53
N ILE A 50 5.12 0.92 -10.80
CA ILE A 50 5.47 2.23 -10.25
C ILE A 50 5.62 3.26 -11.36
N LYS A 51 6.41 2.97 -12.41
CA LYS A 51 6.62 3.88 -13.53
C LYS A 51 5.30 4.23 -14.24
N LYS A 52 4.42 3.23 -14.42
CA LYS A 52 3.09 3.46 -14.98
C LYS A 52 2.26 4.40 -14.09
N LEU A 53 2.17 4.13 -12.79
CA LEU A 53 1.39 4.93 -11.85
C LEU A 53 1.92 6.37 -11.74
N LYS A 54 3.24 6.57 -11.75
CA LYS A 54 3.85 7.90 -11.82
C LYS A 54 3.44 8.63 -13.10
N GLY A 55 3.44 7.94 -14.24
CA GLY A 55 2.93 8.47 -15.51
C GLY A 55 1.44 8.84 -15.49
N GLU A 56 0.65 8.18 -14.63
CA GLU A 56 -0.76 8.49 -14.36
C GLU A 56 -0.94 9.60 -13.30
N GLY A 57 0.14 10.18 -12.77
CA GLY A 57 0.12 11.30 -11.82
C GLY A 57 0.06 10.90 -10.35
N PHE A 58 0.24 9.62 -10.01
CA PHE A 58 0.30 9.19 -8.61
C PHE A 58 1.65 9.50 -7.97
N LYS A 59 1.61 9.92 -6.71
CA LYS A 59 2.77 9.87 -5.81
C LYS A 59 2.98 8.46 -5.30
N ILE A 60 4.24 8.09 -5.11
CA ILE A 60 4.64 6.77 -4.66
C ILE A 60 5.10 6.87 -3.21
N ALA A 61 4.35 6.22 -2.31
CA ALA A 61 4.77 6.02 -0.94
C ALA A 61 5.18 4.58 -0.71
N VAL A 62 6.21 4.35 0.08
CA VAL A 62 6.56 3.01 0.60
C VAL A 62 6.18 2.95 2.07
N LEU A 63 5.52 1.87 2.50
CA LEU A 63 5.33 1.55 3.91
C LEU A 63 6.48 0.66 4.40
N GLU A 64 7.47 1.25 5.06
CA GLU A 64 8.63 0.54 5.60
C GLU A 64 9.26 1.34 6.75
N ILE A 65 9.85 0.64 7.73
CA ILE A 65 10.58 1.27 8.85
C ILE A 65 12.05 1.40 8.44
N THR A 66 12.52 2.64 8.27
CA THR A 66 13.89 2.97 7.84
C THR A 66 14.38 4.23 8.57
N GLU A 67 15.66 4.56 8.48
CA GLU A 67 16.16 5.84 9.03
C GLU A 67 15.58 7.08 8.32
N LYS A 68 15.00 6.90 7.13
CA LYS A 68 14.46 7.97 6.29
C LYS A 68 12.92 8.02 6.30
N SER A 69 12.26 7.10 6.99
CA SER A 69 10.80 7.12 7.07
C SER A 69 10.31 8.23 7.98
N ILE A 70 9.12 8.72 7.68
CA ILE A 70 8.37 9.62 8.55
C ILE A 70 7.16 8.88 9.12
N PRO A 71 6.77 9.16 10.38
CA PRO A 71 5.54 8.62 10.95
C PRO A 71 4.34 8.95 10.06
N ILE A 72 3.49 7.97 9.78
CA ILE A 72 2.34 8.14 8.88
C ILE A 72 1.37 9.25 9.34
N GLN A 73 1.36 9.58 10.63
CA GLN A 73 0.60 10.68 11.20
C GLN A 73 1.06 12.05 10.69
N GLN A 74 2.30 12.17 10.21
CA GLN A 74 2.87 13.38 9.60
C GLN A 74 2.61 13.46 8.09
N PHE A 75 1.94 12.47 7.50
CA PHE A 75 1.57 12.50 6.08
C PHE A 75 0.72 13.73 5.75
N LYS A 76 1.06 14.39 4.64
CA LYS A 76 0.38 15.58 4.13
C LYS A 76 -0.52 15.22 2.95
N SER A 77 -1.70 15.81 2.89
CA SER A 77 -2.69 15.52 1.85
C SER A 77 -2.30 15.95 0.45
N GLU A 78 -1.31 16.85 0.30
CA GLU A 78 -0.77 17.27 -1.00
C GLU A 78 -0.13 16.12 -1.80
N TYR A 79 0.21 15.02 -1.14
CA TYR A 79 0.74 13.82 -1.80
C TYR A 79 -0.36 12.96 -2.46
N PHE A 80 -1.65 13.32 -2.35
CA PHE A 80 -2.69 12.64 -3.12
C PHE A 80 -2.73 13.14 -4.57
N PRO A 81 -3.04 12.27 -5.57
CA PRO A 81 -3.36 10.84 -5.43
C PRO A 81 -2.11 9.99 -5.12
N LEU A 82 -2.27 9.02 -4.23
CA LEU A 82 -1.17 8.23 -3.66
C LEU A 82 -1.29 6.75 -4.06
N ALA A 83 -0.20 6.15 -4.49
CA ALA A 83 -0.01 4.71 -4.54
C ALA A 83 0.91 4.28 -3.39
N LEU A 84 0.36 3.48 -2.48
CA LEU A 84 1.10 2.94 -1.34
C LEU A 84 1.67 1.56 -1.69
N VAL A 85 2.99 1.45 -1.73
CA VAL A 85 3.74 0.21 -1.91
C VAL A 85 3.94 -0.44 -0.55
N ILE A 86 3.59 -1.72 -0.45
CA ILE A 86 3.76 -2.51 0.77
C ILE A 86 4.82 -3.57 0.52
N GLY A 87 5.81 -3.65 1.41
CA GLY A 87 6.91 -4.60 1.30
C GLY A 87 6.51 -6.06 1.47
N ASN A 88 7.40 -6.95 1.04
CA ASN A 88 7.29 -8.38 1.29
C ASN A 88 7.56 -8.69 2.77
N GLU A 89 6.83 -9.65 3.35
CA GLU A 89 6.97 -10.05 4.77
C GLU A 89 8.38 -10.49 5.17
N VAL A 90 9.19 -10.98 4.23
CA VAL A 90 10.52 -11.53 4.49
C VAL A 90 11.62 -10.61 3.98
N THR A 91 11.47 -10.11 2.76
CA THR A 91 12.55 -9.36 2.08
C THR A 91 12.35 -7.84 2.11
N GLY A 92 11.25 -7.34 2.68
CA GLY A 92 10.93 -5.91 2.66
C GLY A 92 10.78 -5.37 1.23
N VAL A 93 11.27 -4.15 1.02
CA VAL A 93 11.25 -3.41 -0.26
C VAL A 93 12.66 -3.29 -0.84
N SER A 94 12.80 -3.53 -2.15
CA SER A 94 14.11 -3.45 -2.84
C SER A 94 14.60 -2.01 -3.01
N GLU A 95 15.92 -1.81 -3.06
CA GLU A 95 16.54 -0.49 -3.30
C GLU A 95 16.04 0.20 -4.57
N GLU A 96 15.77 -0.55 -5.64
CA GLU A 96 15.22 -0.02 -6.89
C GLU A 96 13.83 0.62 -6.70
N ILE A 97 13.05 0.16 -5.72
CA ILE A 97 11.75 0.77 -5.42
C ILE A 97 11.97 2.07 -4.63
N PHE A 98 12.91 2.08 -3.69
CA PHE A 98 13.25 3.28 -2.92
C PHE A 98 13.74 4.43 -3.80
N SER A 99 14.48 4.16 -4.88
CA SER A 99 14.92 5.21 -5.81
C SER A 99 13.77 5.86 -6.61
N GLU A 100 12.63 5.18 -6.72
CA GLU A 100 11.44 5.67 -7.42
C GLU A 100 10.38 6.27 -6.47
N THR A 101 10.64 6.23 -5.16
CA THR A 101 9.69 6.60 -4.10
C THR A 101 9.72 8.09 -3.79
N ASP A 102 8.55 8.73 -3.67
CA ASP A 102 8.42 10.13 -3.27
C ASP A 102 8.50 10.29 -1.74
N LEU A 103 8.01 9.31 -0.97
CA LEU A 103 8.05 9.34 0.49
C LEU A 103 8.08 7.93 1.10
N ILE A 104 8.76 7.78 2.24
CA ILE A 104 8.76 6.54 3.03
C ILE A 104 7.95 6.81 4.29
N LEU A 105 6.90 6.03 4.50
CA LEU A 105 6.01 6.10 5.65
C LEU A 105 6.27 4.93 6.57
N GLU A 106 6.19 5.18 7.87
CA GLU A 106 6.23 4.13 8.88
C GLU A 106 5.01 4.20 9.80
N ILE A 107 4.65 3.05 10.38
CA ILE A 107 3.72 2.98 11.52
C ILE A 107 4.60 2.91 12.77
N PRO A 108 4.55 3.92 13.67
CA PRO A 108 5.31 3.88 14.91
C PRO A 108 4.98 2.64 15.74
N LEU A 109 6.03 1.93 16.17
CA LEU A 109 5.93 0.75 17.04
C LEU A 109 6.43 1.12 18.44
N TYR A 110 5.73 0.65 19.47
CA TYR A 110 5.99 1.01 20.87
C TYR A 110 6.36 -0.19 21.74
N GLY A 111 6.57 -1.36 21.13
CA GLY A 111 6.94 -2.59 21.82
C GLY A 111 8.25 -3.16 21.30
N GLU A 112 8.58 -4.38 21.72
CA GLU A 112 9.84 -5.05 21.35
C GLU A 112 9.85 -5.60 19.92
N LYS A 113 8.69 -5.71 19.26
CA LYS A 113 8.60 -6.23 17.89
C LYS A 113 8.94 -5.14 16.89
N GLU A 114 9.74 -5.52 15.90
CA GLU A 114 10.27 -4.63 14.86
C GLU A 114 9.32 -4.46 13.67
N SER A 115 8.24 -5.26 13.59
CA SER A 115 7.29 -5.18 12.49
C SER A 115 5.89 -5.69 12.87
N LEU A 116 4.93 -5.30 12.03
CA LEU A 116 3.56 -5.83 12.03
C LEU A 116 3.41 -6.88 10.93
N ASN A 117 2.43 -7.76 11.06
CA ASN A 117 1.98 -8.55 9.92
C ASN A 117 1.58 -7.62 8.76
N VAL A 118 1.97 -7.97 7.53
CA VAL A 118 1.80 -7.10 6.35
C VAL A 118 0.33 -6.72 6.09
N ALA A 119 -0.62 -7.63 6.32
CA ALA A 119 -2.04 -7.34 6.14
C ALA A 119 -2.59 -6.41 7.23
N VAL A 120 -2.04 -6.50 8.44
CA VAL A 120 -2.35 -5.58 9.56
C VAL A 120 -1.77 -4.20 9.28
N ALA A 121 -0.48 -4.12 8.90
CA ALA A 121 0.19 -2.88 8.52
C ALA A 121 -0.57 -2.17 7.39
N PHE A 122 -0.95 -2.91 6.34
CA PHE A 122 -1.79 -2.41 5.25
C PHE A 122 -3.10 -1.82 5.76
N GLY A 123 -3.83 -2.55 6.62
CA GLY A 123 -5.10 -2.06 7.18
C GLY A 123 -4.93 -0.78 7.99
N VAL A 124 -3.97 -0.74 8.92
CA VAL A 124 -3.69 0.44 9.74
C VAL A 124 -3.31 1.63 8.86
N ALA A 125 -2.39 1.44 7.92
CA ALA A 125 -1.93 2.51 7.04
C ALA A 125 -3.06 3.08 6.18
N LEU A 126 -3.90 2.22 5.58
CA LEU A 126 -5.02 2.67 4.75
C LEU A 126 -5.99 3.56 5.52
N PHE A 127 -6.43 3.14 6.70
CA PHE A 127 -7.42 3.92 7.44
C PHE A 127 -6.86 5.24 7.97
N LEU A 128 -5.59 5.27 8.39
CA LEU A 128 -4.91 6.53 8.76
C LEU A 128 -4.77 7.48 7.55
N LEU A 129 -4.42 6.97 6.36
CA LEU A 129 -4.33 7.80 5.15
C LEU A 129 -5.71 8.30 4.70
N ILE A 130 -6.77 7.51 4.88
CA ILE A 130 -8.14 7.94 4.57
C ILE A 130 -8.57 9.09 5.49
N GLU A 131 -8.18 9.09 6.76
CA GLU A 131 -8.43 10.24 7.64
C GLU A 131 -7.75 11.50 7.10
N LYS A 132 -6.49 11.41 6.66
CA LYS A 132 -5.79 12.52 6.01
C LYS A 132 -6.48 13.00 4.74
N LEU A 133 -7.03 12.08 3.94
CA LEU A 133 -7.77 12.42 2.72
C LEU A 133 -9.10 13.13 3.05
N LYS A 134 -9.82 12.68 4.08
CA LYS A 134 -11.06 13.30 4.54
C LYS A 134 -10.82 14.71 5.03
N ASP A 135 -9.77 14.92 5.83
CA ASP A 135 -9.42 16.25 6.32
C ASP A 135 -9.08 17.23 5.18
N ALA A 136 -8.45 16.75 4.11
CA ALA A 136 -8.16 17.55 2.92
C ALA A 136 -9.39 17.93 2.09
N ARG A 137 -10.45 17.11 2.16
CA ARG A 137 -11.69 17.29 1.39
C ARG A 137 -12.78 18.00 2.17
N LYS A 138 -12.55 18.34 3.45
CA LYS A 138 -13.41 19.23 4.22
C LYS A 138 -13.24 20.66 3.70
N PHE A 139 -13.92 20.95 2.59
CA PHE A 139 -14.33 22.28 2.16
C PHE A 139 -15.86 22.33 2.22
#